data_AF-Q28312-F1
#
_entry.id   AF-Q28312-F1
#
_cell.length_a   1.000
_cell.length_b   1.000
_cell.length_c   1.000
_cell.angle_alpha   90.00
_cell.angle_beta   90.00
_cell.angle_gamma   90.00
#
_symmetry.space_group_name_H-M   'P 1'
#
loop_
_entity.id
_entity.type
_entity.pdbx_description
1 polymer ?
#
loop_
_entity_poly.entity_id
_entity_poly.type
_entity_poly.pdbx_seq_one_letter_code
_entity_poly.pdbx_strand_id
1 'polypeptide(L)' 'PSNVDQSALSCSLSADGMLTFSGPKIQTGLDATHERAIPVAR' A
#
# COMPACT_ATOMS: atom_id res chain seq x y z
N PRO A 1 9.21 6.34 -5.97
CA PRO A 1 9.27 5.57 -7.24
C PRO A 1 7.97 5.75 -8.01
N SER A 2 7.99 5.65 -9.35
CA SER A 2 6.78 5.85 -10.17
C SER A 2 5.69 4.81 -9.94
N ASN A 3 6.06 3.62 -9.46
CA ASN A 3 5.14 2.53 -9.16
C ASN A 3 4.65 2.51 -7.70
N VAL A 4 4.77 3.61 -6.97
CA VAL A 4 4.17 3.76 -5.63
C VAL A 4 2.79 4.36 -5.78
N ASP A 5 1.82 3.80 -5.06
CA ASP A 5 0.48 4.37 -4.97
C ASP A 5 0.50 5.62 -4.07
N GLN A 6 0.34 6.80 -4.68
CA GLN A 6 0.38 8.08 -3.98
C GLN A 6 -0.87 8.33 -3.12
N SER A 7 -1.98 7.65 -3.40
CA SER A 7 -3.21 7.80 -2.62
C SER A 7 -3.18 7.03 -1.29
N ALA A 8 -2.32 6.03 -1.19
CA ALA A 8 -2.19 5.13 -0.03
C ALA A 8 -0.91 5.39 0.80
N LEU A 9 -0.40 6.62 0.78
CA LEU A 9 0.79 6.99 1.55
C LEU A 9 0.49 7.01 3.06
N SER A 10 1.48 6.62 3.86
CA SER A 10 1.41 6.59 5.32
C SER A 10 2.67 7.20 5.94
N CYS A 11 2.49 7.91 7.06
CA CYS A 11 3.58 8.50 7.83
C CYS A 11 3.37 8.26 9.33
N SER A 12 4.44 7.90 10.02
CA SER A 12 4.43 7.71 11.47
C SER A 12 5.76 8.13 12.08
N LEU A 13 5.71 8.64 13.32
CA LEU A 13 6.87 8.94 14.13
C LEU A 13 6.90 7.98 15.31
N SER A 14 7.98 7.25 15.49
CA SER A 14 8.18 6.38 16.65
C SER A 14 8.63 7.19 17.87
N ALA A 15 8.50 6.57 19.05
CA ALA A 15 8.86 7.21 20.32
C ALA A 15 10.36 7.55 20.46
N ASP A 16 11.23 6.87 19.71
CA ASP A 16 12.67 7.14 19.62
C ASP A 16 13.02 8.24 18.58
N GLY A 17 12.01 8.85 17.95
CA GLY A 17 12.18 9.96 17.02
C GLY A 17 12.43 9.55 15.57
N MET A 18 12.24 8.28 15.20
CA MET A 18 12.39 7.85 13.82
C MET A 18 11.12 8.08 13.01
N LEU A 19 11.25 8.88 11.94
CA LEU A 19 10.18 9.08 10.96
C LEU A 19 10.15 7.90 9.99
N THR A 20 9.02 7.21 9.90
CA THR A 20 8.75 6.22 8.87
C THR A 20 7.76 6.77 7.88
N PHE A 21 8.14 6.79 6.61
CA PHE A 21 7.29 7.18 5.48
C PHE A 21 7.27 6.05 4.47
N SER A 22 6.08 5.56 4.14
CA SER A 22 5.90 4.38 3.29
C SER A 22 4.65 4.47 2.43
N GLY A 23 4.67 3.82 1.28
CA GLY A 23 3.50 3.62 0.42
C GLY A 23 3.60 2.28 -0.30
N PRO A 24 2.48 1.57 -0.50
CA PRO A 24 2.49 0.31 -1.24
C PRO A 24 2.89 0.55 -2.70
N LYS A 25 3.53 -0.46 -3.29
CA LYS A 25 3.71 -0.47 -4.74
C LYS A 25 2.40 -0.88 -5.39
N ILE A 26 2.07 -0.24 -6.51
CA ILE A 26 0.95 -0.62 -7.36
C ILE A 26 1.20 -2.08 -7.80
N GLN A 27 0.29 -3.00 -7.43
CA GLN A 27 0.39 -4.40 -7.82
C GLN A 27 0.28 -4.52 -9.34
N THR A 28 1.38 -4.91 -9.99
CA THR A 28 1.37 -5.36 -11.39
C THR A 28 0.97 -6.83 -11.38
N GLY A 29 -0.24 -7.14 -11.86
CA GLY A 29 -0.98 -8.37 -11.57
C GLY A 29 -0.45 -9.67 -12.17
N LEU A 30 0.82 -10.03 -11.94
CA LEU A 30 1.40 -11.27 -12.47
C LEU A 30 1.20 -12.48 -11.55
N ASP A 31 1.06 -12.28 -10.23
CA ASP A 31 0.97 -13.39 -9.25
C ASP A 31 -0.26 -13.27 -8.33
N ALA A 32 -1.40 -12.84 -8.87
CA ALA A 32 -2.68 -12.96 -8.16
C ALA A 32 -3.15 -14.43 -8.23
N THR A 33 -2.51 -15.30 -7.44
CA THR A 33 -2.86 -16.71 -7.33
C THR A 33 -4.26 -16.85 -6.70
N HIS A 34 -5.27 -16.99 -7.56
CA HIS A 34 -6.62 -17.53 -7.30
C HIS A 34 -7.53 -16.90 -6.23
N GLU A 35 -7.11 -15.87 -5.48
CA GLU A 35 -7.98 -15.18 -4.51
C GLU A 35 -8.70 -13.98 -5.17
N ARG A 36 -10.02 -14.09 -5.37
CA ARG A 36 -10.86 -13.04 -5.97
C ARG A 36 -11.50 -12.20 -4.87
N ALA A 37 -11.20 -10.91 -4.83
CA ALA A 37 -11.87 -9.96 -3.93
C ALA A 37 -13.39 -9.92 -4.20
N ILE A 38 -14.19 -9.95 -3.13
CA ILE A 38 -15.66 -9.80 -3.20
C ILE A 38 -15.99 -8.31 -3.05
N PRO A 39 -16.75 -7.70 -3.99
CA PRO A 39 -17.10 -6.29 -3.90
C PRO A 39 -18.05 -6.03 -2.73
N VAL A 40 -17.80 -4.95 -2.00
CA VAL A 40 -18.69 -4.46 -0.94
C VAL A 40 -19.54 -3.31 -1.51
N ALA A 41 -20.88 -3.46 -1.45
CA ALA A 41 -21.80 -2.40 -1.81
C ALA A 41 -21.87 -1.35 -0.67
N ARG A 42 -21.88 -0.06 -1.02
CA ARG A 42 -21.95 1.06 -0.08
C ARG A 42 -23.39 1.51 0.12
#